data_AF-A0A0R0LJV4-F1
#
_entry.id   AF-A0A0R0LJV4-F1
#
_cell.length_a   1.000
_cell.length_b   1.000
_cell.length_c   1.000
_cell.angle_alpha   90.00
_cell.angle_beta   90.00
_cell.angle_gamma   90.00
#
_symmetry.space_group_name_H-M   'P 1'
#
loop_
_entity.id
_entity.type
_entity.pdbx_description
1 polymer ?
#
loop_
_entity_poly.entity_id
_entity_poly.type
_entity_poly.pdbx_seq_one_letter_code
_entity_poly.pdbx_strand_id
1 'polypeptide(L)'
;MEYEQSFIDKTSCHETRCYENFRMKKDVFMNFCETLKEVGNLCDGKKVSIEEAVAMFLIIICHNLRHRVVAEQFQHSLHMVSKWFRIILKAVCKLGTSIIHQRNQTSTHPHIRDNPKYYPYFKDCIGAIDGTHVSAWAPASKQTAFHGRKVLVTQNVLAMCDFDVLFTFVYSGWEGTANDSRVFLDVLSPENNFPKPNGEGTYIICAIFVKKVVVHVKKKNYSITVTLH
;
A
#
# COMPACT_ATOMS: atom_id res chain seq x y z
N MET A 1 28.66 -12.00 31.62
CA MET A 1 28.15 -11.22 30.48
C MET A 1 26.66 -11.43 30.46
N GLU A 2 25.89 -10.46 30.93
CA GLU A 2 24.47 -10.42 30.58
C GLU A 2 24.41 -10.34 29.05
N TYR A 3 23.83 -11.36 28.42
CA TYR A 3 23.44 -11.27 27.02
C TYR A 3 22.49 -10.08 26.96
N GLU A 4 22.94 -8.94 26.46
CA GLU A 4 22.03 -7.87 26.07
C GLU A 4 21.11 -8.46 25.01
N GLN A 5 19.95 -8.90 25.47
CA GLN A 5 18.93 -9.50 24.64
C GLN A 5 18.63 -8.49 23.54
N SER A 6 18.79 -8.91 22.27
CA SER A 6 18.78 -7.98 21.15
C SER A 6 17.47 -7.20 21.17
N PHE A 7 17.46 -5.97 20.64
CA PHE A 7 16.24 -5.17 20.62
C PHE A 7 15.06 -5.94 20.00
N ILE A 8 15.34 -6.75 18.97
CA ILE A 8 14.42 -7.71 18.36
C ILE A 8 13.86 -8.69 19.39
N ASP A 9 14.68 -9.33 20.20
CA ASP A 9 14.23 -10.33 21.16
C ASP A 9 13.30 -9.70 22.21
N LYS A 10 13.63 -8.48 22.65
CA LYS A 10 12.82 -7.73 23.62
C LYS A 10 11.48 -7.24 23.06
N THR A 11 11.42 -6.96 21.75
CA THR A 11 10.20 -6.44 21.10
C THR A 11 9.33 -7.54 20.50
N SER A 12 9.93 -8.53 19.85
CA SER A 12 9.22 -9.65 19.23
C SER A 12 8.62 -10.61 20.26
N CYS A 13 9.12 -10.65 21.50
CA CYS A 13 8.56 -11.52 22.54
C CYS A 13 7.21 -11.03 23.10
N HIS A 14 6.90 -9.74 22.98
CA HIS A 14 5.67 -9.15 23.52
C HIS A 14 4.74 -8.65 22.41
N GLU A 15 3.53 -9.21 22.32
CA GLU A 15 2.58 -8.93 21.24
C GLU A 15 2.22 -7.45 21.14
N THR A 16 1.97 -6.78 22.27
CA THR A 16 1.69 -5.34 22.32
C THR A 16 2.86 -4.51 21.78
N ARG A 17 4.10 -4.81 22.21
CA ARG A 17 5.29 -4.09 21.74
C ARG A 17 5.55 -4.33 20.27
N CYS A 18 5.30 -5.54 19.79
CA CYS A 18 5.39 -5.88 18.37
C CYS A 18 4.41 -5.02 17.55
N TYR A 19 3.14 -4.92 17.97
CA TYR A 19 2.16 -4.09 17.29
C TYR A 19 2.48 -2.59 17.37
N GLU A 20 2.91 -2.09 18.52
CA GLU A 20 3.29 -0.67 18.68
C GLU A 20 4.49 -0.29 17.80
N ASN A 21 5.51 -1.15 17.72
CA ASN A 21 6.72 -0.86 16.94
C ASN A 21 6.55 -1.14 15.44
N PHE A 22 5.92 -2.27 15.09
CA PHE A 22 5.88 -2.79 13.71
C PHE A 22 4.52 -2.67 13.03
N ARG A 23 3.48 -2.22 13.75
CA ARG A 23 2.09 -2.11 13.27
C ARG A 23 1.46 -3.44 12.82
N MET A 24 1.99 -4.55 13.32
CA MET A 24 1.52 -5.89 13.03
C MET A 24 1.67 -6.79 14.25
N LYS A 25 0.85 -7.84 14.32
CA LYS A 25 0.97 -8.87 15.34
C LYS A 25 2.25 -9.68 15.11
N LYS A 26 2.71 -10.38 16.15
CA LYS A 26 3.97 -11.15 16.12
C LYS A 26 3.97 -12.24 15.05
N ASP A 27 2.90 -13.03 14.97
CA ASP A 27 2.72 -14.07 13.98
C ASP A 27 2.75 -13.51 12.54
N VAL A 28 2.07 -12.38 12.32
CA VAL A 28 2.08 -11.67 11.04
C VAL A 28 3.49 -11.17 10.70
N PHE A 29 4.23 -10.64 11.68
CA PHE A 29 5.61 -10.21 11.50
C PHE A 29 6.55 -11.36 11.09
N MET A 30 6.45 -12.50 11.77
CA MET A 30 7.27 -13.67 11.44
C MET A 30 6.94 -14.19 10.04
N ASN A 31 5.66 -14.32 9.70
CA ASN A 31 5.23 -14.70 8.35
C ASN A 31 5.71 -13.72 7.29
N PHE A 32 5.70 -12.42 7.59
CA PHE A 32 6.22 -11.40 6.69
C PHE A 32 7.73 -11.54 6.48
N CYS A 33 8.50 -11.81 7.54
CA CYS A 33 9.94 -12.07 7.43
C CYS A 33 10.23 -13.29 6.55
N GLU A 34 9.55 -14.41 6.75
CA GLU A 34 9.71 -15.62 5.93
C GLU A 34 9.34 -15.36 4.46
N THR A 35 8.22 -14.67 4.22
CA THR A 35 7.80 -14.29 2.87
C THR A 35 8.86 -13.42 2.18
N LEU A 36 9.47 -12.47 2.90
CA LEU A 36 10.53 -11.63 2.36
C LEU A 36 11.84 -12.40 2.11
N LYS A 37 12.17 -13.39 2.94
CA LYS A 37 13.31 -14.29 2.69
C LYS A 37 13.15 -15.00 1.35
N GLU A 38 11.99 -15.62 1.13
CA GLU A 38 11.68 -16.34 -0.10
C GLU A 38 11.63 -15.41 -1.31
N VAL A 39 10.83 -14.36 -1.27
CA VAL A 39 10.64 -13.46 -2.42
C VAL A 39 11.92 -12.69 -2.74
N GLY A 40 12.65 -12.24 -1.72
CA GLY A 40 13.86 -11.45 -1.87
C GLY A 40 15.14 -12.26 -2.05
N ASN A 41 15.10 -13.60 -1.93
CA ASN A 41 16.28 -14.46 -1.78
C ASN A 41 17.24 -13.91 -0.70
N LEU A 42 16.68 -13.55 0.45
CA LEU A 42 17.42 -12.92 1.53
C LEU A 42 18.01 -13.99 2.46
N CYS A 43 19.25 -13.76 2.89
CA CYS A 43 19.91 -14.57 3.92
C CYS A 43 20.43 -13.65 5.03
N ASP A 44 20.53 -14.20 6.24
CA ASP A 44 21.10 -13.49 7.38
C ASP A 44 22.51 -12.96 7.05
N GLY A 45 22.75 -11.72 7.45
CA GLY A 45 24.10 -11.17 7.43
C GLY A 45 24.91 -11.66 8.63
N LYS A 46 26.23 -11.49 8.56
CA LYS A 46 27.13 -11.82 9.69
C LYS A 46 26.80 -11.11 11.02
N LYS A 47 26.07 -9.99 10.97
CA LYS A 47 25.78 -9.13 12.13
C LYS A 47 24.30 -8.77 12.31
N VAL A 48 23.46 -9.08 11.33
CA VAL A 48 22.06 -8.61 11.29
C VAL A 48 21.25 -9.74 10.68
N SER A 49 20.27 -10.27 11.42
CA SER A 49 19.33 -11.24 10.89
C SER A 49 18.29 -10.57 9.99
N ILE A 50 17.54 -11.35 9.22
CA ILE A 50 16.45 -10.79 8.40
C ILE A 50 15.35 -10.18 9.27
N GLU A 51 14.99 -10.80 10.39
CA GLU A 51 14.01 -10.25 11.33
C GLU A 51 14.46 -8.88 11.84
N GLU A 52 15.73 -8.75 12.21
CA GLU A 52 16.32 -7.48 12.63
C GLU A 52 16.30 -6.42 11.52
N ALA A 53 16.68 -6.80 10.31
CA ALA A 53 16.62 -5.92 9.15
C ALA A 53 15.19 -5.44 8.85
N VAL A 54 14.21 -6.34 8.93
CA VAL A 54 12.79 -6.03 8.72
C VAL A 54 12.24 -5.15 9.85
N ALA A 55 12.59 -5.41 11.11
CA ALA A 55 12.20 -4.55 12.21
C ALA A 55 12.77 -3.13 12.10
N MET A 56 14.05 -3.00 11.74
CA MET A 56 14.65 -1.69 11.46
C MET A 56 13.88 -0.96 10.36
N PHE A 57 13.58 -1.66 9.26
CA PHE A 57 12.81 -1.09 8.15
C PHE A 57 11.41 -0.64 8.60
N LEU A 58 10.67 -1.50 9.31
CA LEU A 58 9.31 -1.21 9.78
C LEU A 58 9.29 -0.03 10.76
N ILE A 59 10.21 0.01 11.73
CA ILE A 59 10.28 1.12 12.68
C ILE A 59 10.54 2.46 11.96
N ILE A 60 11.39 2.47 10.93
CA ILE A 60 11.64 3.68 10.12
C ILE A 60 10.35 4.15 9.45
N ILE A 61 9.63 3.26 8.76
CA ILE A 61 8.45 3.65 7.98
C ILE A 61 7.20 3.89 8.84
N CYS A 62 7.01 3.13 9.92
CA CYS A 62 5.82 3.20 10.77
C CYS A 62 5.81 4.41 11.71
N HIS A 63 6.99 4.92 12.05
CA HIS A 63 7.15 6.02 13.02
C HIS A 63 7.89 7.22 12.43
N ASN A 64 8.20 7.19 11.13
CA ASN A 64 8.95 8.25 10.44
C ASN A 64 10.28 8.58 11.15
N LEU A 65 10.98 7.54 11.63
CA LEU A 65 12.24 7.73 12.35
C LEU A 65 13.42 7.92 11.40
N ARG A 66 14.33 8.79 11.81
CA ARG A 66 15.60 8.98 11.11
C ARG A 66 16.49 7.76 11.30
N HIS A 67 17.22 7.36 10.26
CA HIS A 67 18.15 6.21 10.32
C HIS A 67 19.15 6.29 11.48
N ARG A 68 19.56 7.50 11.90
CA ARG A 68 20.44 7.69 13.05
C ARG A 68 19.83 7.20 14.38
N VAL A 69 18.53 7.41 14.57
CA VAL A 69 17.83 6.95 15.79
C VAL A 69 17.79 5.42 15.81
N VAL A 70 17.49 4.80 14.67
CA VAL A 70 17.45 3.34 14.55
C VAL A 70 18.85 2.72 14.66
N ALA A 71 19.87 3.40 14.12
CA ALA A 71 21.27 2.98 14.26
C ALA A 71 21.70 2.91 15.73
N GLU A 72 21.36 3.93 16.53
CA GLU A 72 21.60 3.93 17.96
C GLU A 72 20.79 2.82 18.66
N GLN A 73 19.49 2.71 18.36
CA GLN A 73 18.60 1.76 19.03
C GLN A 73 18.97 0.30 18.81
N PHE A 74 19.46 -0.05 17.61
CA PHE A 74 19.90 -1.40 17.27
C PHE A 74 21.43 -1.57 17.35
N GLN A 75 22.17 -0.56 17.82
CA GLN A 75 23.63 -0.60 17.97
C GLN A 75 24.38 -0.96 16.66
N HIS A 76 23.89 -0.43 15.54
CA HIS A 76 24.51 -0.60 14.21
C HIS A 76 25.01 0.72 13.65
N SER A 77 25.93 0.64 12.68
CA SER A 77 26.35 1.84 11.97
C SER A 77 25.24 2.38 11.06
N LEU A 78 25.23 3.70 10.83
CA LEU A 78 24.31 4.34 9.89
C LEU A 78 24.39 3.72 8.48
N HIS A 79 25.59 3.32 8.06
CA HIS A 79 25.80 2.61 6.80
C HIS A 79 25.03 1.29 6.76
N MET A 80 25.07 0.51 7.85
CA MET A 80 24.44 -0.80 7.93
C MET A 80 22.92 -0.68 7.93
N VAL A 81 22.35 0.26 8.69
CA VAL A 81 20.91 0.58 8.65
C VAL A 81 20.48 0.97 7.24
N SER A 82 21.20 1.90 6.60
CA SER A 82 20.89 2.35 5.24
C SER A 82 21.03 1.23 4.20
N LYS A 83 22.00 0.32 4.37
CA LYS A 83 22.16 -0.86 3.50
C LYS A 83 20.96 -1.80 3.64
N TRP A 84 20.61 -2.19 4.85
CA TRP A 84 19.49 -3.11 5.09
C TRP A 84 18.15 -2.50 4.72
N PHE A 85 17.91 -1.22 5.02
CA PHE A 85 16.71 -0.52 4.59
C PHE A 85 16.47 -0.65 3.08
N ARG A 86 17.52 -0.45 2.26
CA ARG A 86 17.43 -0.58 0.78
C ARG A 86 17.21 -2.03 0.33
N ILE A 87 17.80 -3.01 1.01
CA ILE A 87 17.62 -4.43 0.68
C ILE A 87 16.17 -4.85 0.97
N ILE A 88 15.67 -4.52 2.17
CA ILE A 88 14.29 -4.84 2.57
C ILE A 88 13.29 -4.09 1.70
N LEU A 89 13.49 -2.80 1.40
CA LEU A 89 12.63 -2.04 0.51
C LEU A 89 12.47 -2.72 -0.86
N LYS A 90 13.57 -3.21 -1.46
CA LYS A 90 13.50 -3.94 -2.74
C LYS A 90 12.70 -5.23 -2.64
N ALA A 91 12.87 -6.00 -1.56
CA ALA A 91 12.12 -7.23 -1.34
C ALA A 91 10.62 -6.93 -1.14
N VAL A 92 10.27 -5.88 -0.39
CA VAL A 92 8.90 -5.41 -0.20
C VAL A 92 8.28 -4.96 -1.53
N CYS A 93 8.99 -4.19 -2.35
CA CYS A 93 8.50 -3.80 -3.67
C CYS A 93 8.24 -5.03 -4.56
N LYS A 94 9.14 -6.02 -4.54
CA LYS A 94 8.96 -7.26 -5.30
C LYS A 94 7.75 -8.07 -4.80
N LEU A 95 7.57 -8.18 -3.49
CA LEU A 95 6.37 -8.79 -2.91
C LEU A 95 5.11 -8.03 -3.31
N GLY A 96 5.15 -6.69 -3.30
CA GLY A 96 4.05 -5.85 -3.77
C GLY A 96 3.58 -6.22 -5.18
N THR A 97 4.52 -6.44 -6.10
CA THR A 97 4.18 -6.85 -7.49
C THR A 97 3.55 -8.23 -7.60
N SER A 98 3.75 -9.13 -6.63
CA SER A 98 3.13 -10.46 -6.65
C SER A 98 1.77 -10.49 -5.96
N ILE A 99 1.53 -9.64 -4.96
CA ILE A 99 0.28 -9.65 -4.18
C ILE A 99 -0.74 -8.60 -4.63
N ILE A 100 -0.30 -7.46 -5.17
CA ILE A 100 -1.18 -6.37 -5.63
C ILE A 100 -1.47 -6.60 -7.12
N HIS A 101 -2.49 -7.40 -7.39
CA HIS A 101 -2.99 -7.62 -8.74
C HIS A 101 -4.49 -7.89 -8.71
N GLN A 102 -5.18 -7.59 -9.82
CA GLN A 102 -6.59 -7.91 -9.97
C GLN A 102 -6.77 -9.43 -9.95
N ARG A 103 -7.62 -9.91 -9.03
CA ARG A 103 -7.99 -11.32 -8.95
C ARG A 103 -8.99 -11.68 -10.03
N ASN A 104 -8.99 -12.94 -10.45
CA ASN A 104 -9.94 -13.47 -11.42
C ASN A 104 -11.34 -13.58 -10.80
N GLN A 105 -12.06 -12.47 -10.77
CA GLN A 105 -13.45 -12.44 -10.38
C GLN A 105 -14.34 -12.69 -11.60
N THR A 106 -14.94 -13.88 -11.66
CA THR A 106 -15.80 -14.32 -12.78
C THR A 106 -17.28 -14.09 -12.52
N SER A 107 -17.66 -13.73 -11.28
CA SER A 107 -19.05 -13.52 -10.88
C SER A 107 -19.18 -12.37 -9.88
N THR A 108 -20.38 -11.79 -9.82
CA THR A 108 -20.72 -10.75 -8.83
C THR A 108 -20.45 -11.27 -7.41
N HIS A 109 -19.71 -10.49 -6.61
CA HIS A 109 -19.33 -10.88 -5.25
C HIS A 109 -20.57 -11.18 -4.38
N PRO A 110 -20.56 -12.19 -3.50
CA PRO A 110 -21.69 -12.51 -2.61
C PRO A 110 -22.19 -11.29 -1.81
N HIS A 111 -21.27 -10.43 -1.35
CA HIS A 111 -21.61 -9.19 -0.62
C HIS A 111 -22.52 -8.23 -1.42
N ILE A 112 -22.43 -8.24 -2.76
CA ILE A 112 -23.37 -7.52 -3.63
C ILE A 112 -24.59 -8.38 -3.92
N ARG A 113 -24.37 -9.58 -4.45
CA ARG A 113 -25.43 -10.47 -4.96
C ARG A 113 -26.51 -10.74 -3.93
N ASP A 114 -26.11 -10.97 -2.69
CA ASP A 114 -26.99 -11.41 -1.61
C ASP A 114 -27.54 -10.22 -0.80
N ASN A 115 -27.26 -8.97 -1.23
CA ASN A 115 -27.72 -7.75 -0.58
C ASN A 115 -28.64 -6.92 -1.51
N PRO A 116 -29.96 -6.84 -1.22
CA PRO A 116 -30.92 -6.07 -2.04
C PRO A 116 -30.63 -4.56 -2.12
N LYS A 117 -29.81 -4.02 -1.21
CA LYS A 117 -29.35 -2.63 -1.28
C LYS A 117 -28.37 -2.40 -2.43
N TYR A 118 -27.59 -3.43 -2.78
CA TYR A 118 -26.52 -3.35 -3.75
C TYR A 118 -26.87 -4.02 -5.07
N TYR A 119 -27.58 -5.15 -5.05
CA TYR A 119 -28.07 -5.81 -6.26
C TYR A 119 -29.43 -5.23 -6.69
N PRO A 120 -29.66 -4.95 -7.99
CA PRO A 120 -28.77 -5.20 -9.13
C PRO A 120 -27.82 -4.03 -9.47
N TYR A 121 -27.85 -2.93 -8.72
CA TYR A 121 -27.15 -1.67 -9.07
C TYR A 121 -25.63 -1.81 -9.23
N PHE A 122 -25.00 -2.68 -8.44
CA PHE A 122 -23.56 -2.95 -8.50
C PHE A 122 -23.26 -4.35 -9.05
N LYS A 123 -24.20 -4.92 -9.82
CA LYS A 123 -23.96 -6.19 -10.51
C LYS A 123 -22.66 -6.07 -11.34
N ASP A 124 -21.83 -7.09 -11.26
CA ASP A 124 -20.54 -7.20 -11.94
C ASP A 124 -19.51 -6.14 -11.51
N CYS A 125 -19.75 -5.42 -10.41
CA CYS A 125 -18.71 -4.63 -9.77
C CYS A 125 -17.65 -5.55 -9.18
N ILE A 126 -16.38 -5.21 -9.42
CA ILE A 126 -15.21 -5.99 -8.99
C ILE A 126 -14.39 -5.31 -7.89
N GLY A 127 -14.67 -4.05 -7.58
CA GLY A 127 -13.97 -3.34 -6.51
C GLY A 127 -14.30 -1.86 -6.43
N ALA A 128 -13.65 -1.21 -5.48
CA ALA A 128 -13.72 0.23 -5.27
C ALA A 128 -12.39 0.89 -5.68
N ILE A 129 -12.48 2.12 -6.20
CA ILE A 129 -11.35 3.00 -6.50
C ILE A 129 -11.49 4.24 -5.62
N ASP A 130 -10.42 4.62 -4.91
CA ASP A 130 -10.41 5.83 -4.09
C ASP A 130 -9.04 6.52 -4.13
N GLY A 131 -9.06 7.85 -4.05
CA GLY A 131 -7.86 8.67 -3.93
C GLY A 131 -7.53 8.92 -2.46
N THR A 132 -6.28 8.71 -2.05
CA THR A 132 -5.84 8.98 -0.69
C THR A 132 -4.56 9.81 -0.66
N HIS A 133 -4.42 10.66 0.35
CA HIS A 133 -3.24 11.51 0.53
C HIS A 133 -2.29 10.86 1.53
N VAL A 134 -1.09 10.51 1.06
CA VAL A 134 0.01 10.02 1.90
C VAL A 134 0.99 11.17 2.15
N SER A 135 1.44 11.33 3.39
CA SER A 135 2.47 12.33 3.70
C SER A 135 3.73 12.08 2.87
N ALA A 136 4.27 13.14 2.29
CA ALA A 136 5.43 13.07 1.41
C ALA A 136 6.48 14.10 1.82
N TRP A 137 7.71 13.87 1.36
CA TRP A 137 8.75 14.88 1.40
C TRP A 137 9.01 15.36 -0.02
N ALA A 138 9.04 16.68 -0.20
CA ALA A 138 9.40 17.33 -1.45
C ALA A 138 10.48 18.40 -1.18
N PRO A 139 11.45 18.58 -2.09
CA PRO A 139 12.40 19.69 -2.02
C PRO A 139 11.67 21.03 -1.94
N ALA A 140 12.20 22.01 -1.20
CA ALA A 140 11.55 23.30 -0.95
C ALA A 140 11.01 23.98 -2.24
N SER A 141 11.76 23.88 -3.35
CA SER A 141 11.36 24.43 -4.66
C SER A 141 10.13 23.76 -5.29
N LYS A 142 9.75 22.56 -4.85
CA LYS A 142 8.58 21.81 -5.32
C LYS A 142 7.44 21.73 -4.31
N GLN A 143 7.65 22.16 -3.05
CA GLN A 143 6.66 21.96 -1.98
C GLN A 143 5.29 22.56 -2.31
N THR A 144 5.23 23.68 -3.04
CA THR A 144 3.97 24.30 -3.45
C THR A 144 3.03 23.36 -4.20
N ALA A 145 3.56 22.52 -5.11
CA ALA A 145 2.74 21.56 -5.85
C ALA A 145 2.25 20.41 -4.96
N PHE A 146 3.01 20.05 -3.93
CA PHE A 146 2.68 18.95 -3.03
C PHE A 146 1.87 19.38 -1.80
N HIS A 147 1.64 20.68 -1.57
CA HIS A 147 0.78 21.13 -0.47
C HIS A 147 -0.66 20.68 -0.71
N GLY A 148 -1.16 19.77 0.12
CA GLY A 148 -2.56 19.37 0.06
C GLY A 148 -3.51 20.45 0.59
N ARG A 149 -4.78 20.09 0.82
CA ARG A 149 -5.78 20.93 1.51
C ARG A 149 -5.41 21.31 2.97
N LYS A 150 -4.28 20.80 3.49
CA LYS A 150 -3.65 21.17 4.76
C LYS A 150 -2.16 21.44 4.49
N VAL A 151 -1.51 22.26 5.33
CA VAL A 151 -0.10 22.78 5.23
C VAL A 151 0.99 21.70 5.02
N LEU A 152 0.63 20.41 5.04
CA LEU A 152 1.53 19.29 4.84
C LEU A 152 1.69 18.94 3.35
N VAL A 153 2.93 18.70 2.97
CA VAL A 153 3.33 18.11 1.69
C VAL A 153 2.80 16.67 1.64
N THR A 154 1.97 16.35 0.64
CA THR A 154 1.38 15.02 0.44
C THR A 154 1.52 14.58 -1.01
N GLN A 155 1.42 13.28 -1.23
CA GLN A 155 1.26 12.65 -2.53
C GLN A 155 -0.16 12.09 -2.63
N ASN A 156 -0.85 12.35 -3.75
CA ASN A 156 -2.09 11.66 -4.07
C ASN A 156 -1.75 10.26 -4.59
N VAL A 157 -2.34 9.25 -3.94
CA VAL A 157 -2.22 7.84 -4.27
C VAL A 157 -3.62 7.34 -4.60
N LEU A 158 -3.82 6.88 -5.84
CA LEU A 158 -5.04 6.18 -6.21
C LEU A 158 -4.87 4.70 -5.83
N ALA A 159 -5.81 4.16 -5.09
CA ALA A 159 -5.81 2.75 -4.74
C ALA A 159 -7.12 2.09 -5.14
N MET A 160 -7.03 0.81 -5.52
CA MET A 160 -8.18 -0.03 -5.82
C MET A 160 -8.18 -1.21 -4.87
N CYS A 161 -9.35 -1.57 -4.36
CA CYS A 161 -9.54 -2.75 -3.53
C CYS A 161 -10.71 -3.60 -4.02
N ASP A 162 -10.62 -4.90 -3.82
CA ASP A 162 -11.75 -5.81 -4.01
C ASP A 162 -12.69 -5.80 -2.79
N PHE A 163 -13.74 -6.63 -2.83
CA PHE A 163 -14.71 -6.73 -1.74
C PHE A 163 -14.17 -7.44 -0.48
N ASP A 164 -13.00 -8.06 -0.57
CA ASP A 164 -12.26 -8.61 0.58
C ASP A 164 -11.27 -7.57 1.16
N VAL A 165 -11.36 -6.31 0.71
CA VAL A 165 -10.54 -5.18 1.16
C VAL A 165 -9.05 -5.37 0.82
N LEU A 166 -8.76 -6.13 -0.24
CA LEU A 166 -7.40 -6.39 -0.67
C LEU A 166 -7.05 -5.51 -1.87
N PHE A 167 -5.90 -4.83 -1.79
CA PHE A 167 -5.47 -3.94 -2.86
C PHE A 167 -5.23 -4.72 -4.15
N THR A 168 -5.88 -4.31 -5.22
CA THR A 168 -5.77 -4.90 -6.56
C THR A 168 -4.97 -4.03 -7.51
N PHE A 169 -4.81 -2.75 -7.18
CA PHE A 169 -3.99 -1.78 -7.91
C PHE A 169 -3.64 -0.61 -6.99
N VAL A 170 -2.43 -0.09 -7.13
CA VAL A 170 -1.98 1.12 -6.44
C VAL A 170 -1.21 1.97 -7.43
N TYR A 171 -1.57 3.25 -7.51
CA TYR A 171 -0.89 4.23 -8.33
C TYR A 171 -0.49 5.43 -7.50
N SER A 172 0.82 5.61 -7.36
CA SER A 172 1.45 6.70 -6.62
C SER A 172 2.31 7.52 -7.57
N GLY A 173 2.58 8.77 -7.22
CA GLY A 173 3.44 9.64 -8.04
C GLY A 173 2.96 11.08 -8.06
N TRP A 174 1.66 11.27 -7.85
CA TRP A 174 1.00 12.54 -8.05
C TRP A 174 1.12 13.48 -6.88
N GLU A 175 1.39 14.73 -7.18
CA GLU A 175 1.39 15.84 -6.22
C GLU A 175 0.07 15.91 -5.43
N GLY A 176 0.14 16.23 -4.14
CA GLY A 176 -1.03 16.30 -3.26
C GLY A 176 -2.08 17.35 -3.62
N THR A 177 -1.80 18.23 -4.59
CA THR A 177 -2.80 19.14 -5.16
C THR A 177 -3.58 18.52 -6.33
N ALA A 178 -3.09 17.43 -6.92
CA ALA A 178 -3.77 16.78 -8.02
C ALA A 178 -5.12 16.23 -7.57
N ASN A 179 -6.16 16.53 -8.35
CA ASN A 179 -7.48 15.97 -8.13
C ASN A 179 -7.53 14.51 -8.61
N ASP A 180 -8.40 13.73 -7.97
CA ASP A 180 -8.50 12.29 -8.24
C ASP A 180 -8.83 12.00 -9.71
N SER A 181 -9.58 12.88 -10.39
CA SER A 181 -9.87 12.71 -11.81
C SER A 181 -8.65 12.87 -12.71
N ARG A 182 -7.71 13.77 -12.39
CA ARG A 182 -6.44 13.89 -13.14
C ARG A 182 -5.56 12.68 -12.91
N VAL A 183 -5.45 12.23 -11.65
CA VAL A 183 -4.71 11.00 -11.32
C VAL A 183 -5.32 9.80 -12.05
N PHE A 184 -6.65 9.69 -12.04
CA PHE A 184 -7.36 8.61 -12.74
C PHE A 184 -7.17 8.66 -14.26
N LEU A 185 -7.20 9.85 -14.88
CA LEU A 185 -6.95 9.97 -16.31
C LEU A 185 -5.54 9.51 -16.70
N ASP A 186 -4.54 9.84 -15.87
CA ASP A 186 -3.17 9.40 -16.09
C ASP A 186 -3.01 7.89 -15.92
N VAL A 187 -3.68 7.30 -14.93
CA VAL A 187 -3.73 5.84 -14.73
C VAL A 187 -4.21 5.09 -15.97
N LEU A 188 -5.07 5.69 -16.80
CA LEU A 188 -5.58 5.05 -18.02
C LEU A 188 -4.57 4.98 -19.17
N SER A 189 -3.42 5.63 -19.04
CA SER A 189 -2.35 5.54 -20.04
C SER A 189 -1.82 4.10 -20.16
N PRO A 190 -1.55 3.59 -21.37
CA PRO A 190 -1.21 2.18 -21.61
C PRO A 190 -0.04 1.64 -20.78
N GLU A 191 0.94 2.48 -20.47
CA GLU A 191 2.14 2.15 -19.70
C GLU A 191 1.87 1.81 -18.23
N ASN A 192 0.74 2.27 -17.68
CA ASN A 192 0.41 2.10 -16.27
C ASN A 192 -0.27 0.75 -15.96
N ASN A 193 -0.53 -0.06 -16.99
CA ASN A 193 -1.13 -1.40 -16.88
C ASN A 193 -2.39 -1.44 -16.01
N PHE A 194 -3.24 -0.41 -16.11
CA PHE A 194 -4.48 -0.35 -15.34
C PHE A 194 -5.35 -1.60 -15.56
N PRO A 195 -5.73 -2.33 -14.48
CA PRO A 195 -6.48 -3.56 -14.58
C PRO A 195 -7.91 -3.28 -15.06
N LYS A 196 -8.21 -3.62 -16.31
CA LYS A 196 -9.55 -3.44 -16.88
C LYS A 196 -10.44 -4.62 -16.45
N PRO A 197 -11.73 -4.38 -16.13
CA PRO A 197 -12.64 -5.47 -15.82
C PRO A 197 -12.75 -6.44 -16.99
N ASN A 198 -12.81 -7.74 -16.69
CA ASN A 198 -13.08 -8.76 -17.71
C ASN A 198 -14.56 -8.65 -18.13
N GLY A 199 -14.82 -8.47 -19.43
CA GLY A 199 -16.18 -8.41 -19.97
C GLY A 199 -16.93 -7.13 -19.58
N GLU A 200 -18.08 -7.30 -18.92
CA GLU A 200 -18.99 -6.20 -18.53
C GLU A 200 -18.70 -5.65 -17.13
N GLY A 201 -17.65 -6.12 -16.45
CA GLY A 201 -17.36 -5.72 -15.08
C GLY A 201 -17.17 -4.20 -14.93
N THR A 202 -17.45 -3.69 -13.73
CA THR A 202 -17.36 -2.26 -13.40
C THR A 202 -16.55 -2.02 -12.12
N TYR A 203 -16.08 -0.79 -11.95
CA TYR A 203 -15.49 -0.33 -10.70
C TYR A 203 -16.37 0.76 -10.10
N ILE A 204 -16.55 0.74 -8.77
CA ILE A 204 -17.18 1.85 -8.06
C ILE A 204 -16.08 2.88 -7.77
N ILE A 205 -16.29 4.13 -8.16
CA ILE A 205 -15.47 5.22 -7.62
C ILE A 205 -16.06 5.57 -6.26
N CYS A 206 -15.28 5.33 -5.21
CA CYS A 206 -15.67 5.60 -3.84
C CYS A 206 -15.60 7.11 -3.59
N ALA A 207 -16.61 7.86 -4.02
CA ALA A 207 -16.85 9.18 -3.45
C ALA A 207 -17.37 8.95 -2.03
N ILE A 208 -16.47 8.97 -1.04
CA ILE A 208 -16.80 8.93 0.38
C ILE A 208 -18.00 9.87 0.61
N PHE A 209 -19.17 9.30 0.94
CA PHE A 209 -20.36 9.99 1.42
C PHE A 209 -21.12 10.96 0.48
N VAL A 210 -21.22 10.72 -0.83
CA VAL A 210 -22.29 11.37 -1.63
C VAL A 210 -22.99 10.38 -2.54
N LYS A 211 -24.32 10.41 -2.51
CA LYS A 211 -25.28 9.55 -3.22
C LYS A 211 -24.78 9.06 -4.59
N LYS A 212 -24.72 7.72 -4.72
CA LYS A 212 -24.76 6.92 -5.97
C LYS A 212 -24.02 7.51 -7.18
N VAL A 213 -22.74 7.16 -7.30
CA VAL A 213 -21.98 7.32 -8.54
C VAL A 213 -21.45 5.94 -8.94
N VAL A 214 -21.92 5.40 -10.07
CA VAL A 214 -21.38 4.18 -10.69
C VAL A 214 -20.64 4.59 -11.96
N VAL A 215 -19.40 4.14 -12.10
CA VAL A 215 -18.58 4.41 -13.30
C VAL A 215 -18.47 3.14 -14.13
N HIS A 216 -19.09 3.16 -15.30
CA HIS A 216 -18.96 2.09 -16.28
C HIS A 216 -17.74 2.34 -17.15
N VAL A 217 -16.71 1.50 -17.01
CA VAL A 217 -15.54 1.49 -17.91
C VAL A 217 -15.76 0.40 -18.96
N LYS A 218 -16.30 0.76 -20.13
CA LYS A 218 -16.51 -0.20 -21.24
C LYS A 218 -15.30 -0.25 -22.18
N LYS A 219 -14.88 -1.49 -22.49
CA LYS A 219 -13.66 -1.83 -23.24
C LYS A 219 -13.56 -1.23 -24.65
N LYS A 220 -14.68 -0.84 -25.30
CA LYS A 220 -14.67 -0.65 -26.76
C LYS A 220 -14.28 0.74 -27.28
N ASN A 221 -14.31 1.83 -26.50
CA ASN A 221 -14.06 3.17 -27.03
C ASN A 221 -13.50 4.21 -26.03
N TYR A 222 -12.87 3.78 -24.92
CA TYR A 222 -12.42 4.71 -23.87
C TYR A 222 -13.52 5.67 -23.35
N SER A 223 -14.79 5.28 -23.47
CA SER A 223 -15.90 6.06 -22.93
C SER A 223 -16.09 5.72 -21.45
N ILE A 224 -15.74 6.65 -20.57
CA ILE A 224 -16.14 6.62 -19.17
C ILE A 224 -17.55 7.19 -19.10
N THR A 225 -18.54 6.35 -18.82
CA THR A 225 -19.91 6.81 -18.57
C THR A 225 -20.14 6.80 -17.07
N VAL A 226 -20.17 7.99 -16.48
CA VAL A 226 -20.60 8.20 -15.09
C VAL A 226 -22.12 8.28 -15.10
N THR A 227 -22.78 7.29 -14.50
CA THR A 227 -24.25 7.31 -14.35
C THR A 227 -24.58 7.62 -12.91
N LEU A 228 -25.33 8.71 -12.69
CA LEU A 228 -25.87 9.11 -11.39
C LEU A 228 -27.24 8.44 -11.22
N HIS A 229 -27.48 7.82 -10.06
CA HIS A 229 -28.74 7.13 -9.72
C HIS A 229 -29.35 7.64 -8.40
#